data_AF-A0A812LMC0-F1
#
_entry.id   AF-A0A812LMC0-F1
#
_cell.length_a   1.000
_cell.length_b   1.000
_cell.length_c   1.000
_cell.angle_alpha   90.00
_cell.angle_beta   90.00
_cell.angle_gamma   90.00
#
_symmetry.space_group_name_H-M   'P 1'
#
loop_
_entity.id
_entity.type
_entity.pdbx_description
1 polymer ?
#
loop_
_entity_poly.entity_id
_entity_poly.type
_entity_poly.pdbx_seq_one_letter_code
_entity_poly.pdbx_strand_id
1 'polypeptide(L)'
;MVRLVESIENGPEASGGAVVCFVLAWSAALVRLSVPDGQAPGSLPEGCYVEFSDVQGCDGISTHQEPSPCGEHVTAWKISSKSDDPVNSIRIGDTSNFPPYVSGGLVTEKKVGVPYPFKSLAETLKDPGMPFDSMVGTDMINFGSELQTHVLLYAALTVEAERGTGVGEADVAAVVAKAKALMEAKATDVEADIDDGFATKFLRHFHTPLQPFAAFLGGICAQEVVKVAGKFTPIPGWLHFNAVEALPDSPPADAAPQGSRYDSLAAVYGHGFVKKLQNLKYFMVGCGALGCEFLKNFALNGVCCGPDGLLTVTDADRIELSNLTRQFLFREHNVGQPKSKAATAMAQVMNPGMKVRALEMFVGPKTEDSFNDEFWMSLDGVCNALDNMEARFYVDDQCVKYEKPLLESGTMGPAGNVDPVVPFKTQTYKDGGQADEGGGIPMCTLRNFPHLPDHCIEWARDQFELFFVKSVKQLKKFHEDPTAFISEIGTSTDLTQSIFEVRGLLSLLTAAAAPSVRSAGQSAFDFFHLLFRDKILDLTAAFPATARIIDPETKQADEPPCFGV
;
A
#
# COMPACT_ATOMS: atom_id res chain seq x y z
N MET A 1 -10.34 10.29 32.27
CA MET A 1 -11.30 9.27 31.79
C MET A 1 -10.49 8.32 30.92
N VAL A 2 -9.99 7.21 31.48
CA VAL A 2 -9.16 6.25 30.73
C VAL A 2 -10.10 5.45 29.83
N ARG A 3 -10.16 5.80 28.54
CA ARG A 3 -10.74 4.89 27.54
C ARG A 3 -9.62 3.95 27.12
N LEU A 4 -9.76 2.68 27.48
CA LEU A 4 -8.96 1.60 26.90
C LEU A 4 -9.31 1.55 25.41
N VAL A 5 -8.36 1.92 24.55
CA VAL A 5 -8.45 1.65 23.12
C VAL A 5 -7.76 0.31 22.93
N GLU A 6 -8.53 -0.73 22.61
CA GLU A 6 -7.99 -2.02 22.19
C GLU A 6 -7.40 -1.82 20.79
N SER A 7 -6.08 -1.90 20.64
CA SER A 7 -5.45 -1.86 19.32
C SER A 7 -5.16 -3.27 18.85
N ILE A 8 -5.66 -3.62 17.67
CA ILE A 8 -5.14 -4.74 16.89
C ILE A 8 -3.83 -4.25 16.23
N GLU A 9 -2.69 -4.78 16.67
CA GLU A 9 -1.37 -4.39 16.16
C GLU A 9 -1.26 -4.52 14.64
N ASN A 10 -0.46 -3.63 14.06
CA ASN A 10 -0.11 -3.59 12.65
C ASN A 10 0.58 -4.90 12.21
N GLY A 11 -0.20 -5.83 11.67
CA GLY A 11 0.33 -6.82 10.73
C GLY A 11 -0.23 -6.57 9.34
N PRO A 12 0.38 -7.15 8.29
CA PRO A 12 -0.39 -7.58 7.11
C PRO A 12 -1.64 -8.37 7.55
N GLU A 13 -2.51 -8.74 6.60
CA GLU A 13 -3.54 -9.75 6.89
C GLU A 13 -2.90 -10.91 7.69
N ALA A 14 -3.65 -11.48 8.65
CA ALA A 14 -3.16 -12.57 9.49
C ALA A 14 -2.39 -13.55 8.60
N SER A 15 -1.12 -13.81 8.94
CA SER A 15 -0.25 -14.53 8.03
C SER A 15 -0.94 -15.82 7.58
N GLY A 16 -0.97 -16.05 6.26
CA GLY A 16 -1.61 -17.21 5.66
C GLY A 16 -1.16 -18.47 6.37
N GLY A 17 -2.11 -19.37 6.63
CA GLY A 17 -1.86 -20.51 7.52
C GLY A 17 -0.70 -21.37 7.05
N ALA A 18 0.19 -21.76 7.97
CA ALA A 18 1.26 -22.72 7.68
C ALA A 18 0.81 -24.14 8.03
N VAL A 19 1.35 -25.13 7.33
CA VAL A 19 1.03 -26.54 7.57
C VAL A 19 1.87 -27.07 8.73
N VAL A 20 1.21 -27.72 9.68
CA VAL A 20 1.87 -28.36 10.82
C VAL A 20 2.43 -29.71 10.38
N CYS A 21 3.71 -29.96 10.68
CA CYS A 21 4.35 -31.24 10.36
C CYS A 21 4.43 -32.18 11.57
N PHE A 22 4.69 -31.65 12.77
CA PHE A 22 4.64 -32.42 14.02
C PHE A 22 4.62 -31.50 15.25
N VAL A 23 4.15 -32.06 16.37
CA VAL A 23 4.16 -31.44 17.70
C VAL A 23 4.85 -32.39 18.69
N LEU A 24 5.86 -31.91 19.42
CA LEU A 24 6.50 -32.68 20.50
C LEU A 24 5.76 -32.47 21.83
N ALA A 25 5.39 -33.55 22.53
CA ALA A 25 4.57 -33.51 23.75
C ALA A 25 5.36 -33.15 25.02
N TRP A 26 5.85 -31.91 25.15
CA TRP A 26 6.72 -31.46 26.24
C TRP A 26 6.15 -30.21 26.95
N SER A 27 6.74 -29.81 28.08
CA SER A 27 6.36 -28.59 28.83
C SER A 27 6.56 -27.28 28.05
N ALA A 28 7.39 -27.32 27.00
CA ALA A 28 7.51 -26.28 25.97
C ALA A 28 7.60 -27.01 24.62
N ALA A 29 6.43 -27.29 24.05
CA ALA A 29 6.32 -28.08 22.83
C ALA A 29 6.91 -27.35 21.63
N LEU A 30 7.70 -28.06 20.83
CA LEU A 30 8.20 -27.56 19.55
C LEU A 30 7.24 -28.00 18.44
N VAL A 31 6.80 -27.02 17.64
CA VAL A 31 5.95 -27.24 16.46
C VAL A 31 6.77 -26.93 15.23
N ARG A 32 6.88 -27.89 14.31
CA ARG A 32 7.55 -27.68 13.02
C ARG A 32 6.53 -27.32 11.95
N LEU A 33 6.83 -26.28 11.20
CA LEU A 33 6.01 -25.74 10.14
C LEU A 33 6.58 -26.11 8.77
N SER A 34 5.70 -26.40 7.83
CA SER A 34 5.98 -26.43 6.41
C SER A 34 5.11 -25.40 5.71
N VAL A 35 5.69 -24.77 4.69
CA VAL A 35 5.04 -23.75 3.89
C VAL A 35 4.97 -24.32 2.47
N PRO A 36 3.80 -24.30 1.80
CA PRO A 36 3.66 -24.84 0.45
C PRO A 36 4.67 -24.25 -0.54
N ASP A 37 5.07 -25.04 -1.54
CA ASP A 37 6.02 -24.63 -2.58
C ASP A 37 5.63 -23.30 -3.22
N GLY A 38 6.58 -22.36 -3.24
CA GLY A 38 6.41 -21.03 -3.85
C GLY A 38 5.89 -19.94 -2.93
N GLN A 39 5.56 -20.25 -1.67
CA GLN A 39 5.26 -19.23 -0.65
C GLN A 39 6.51 -18.91 0.17
N ALA A 40 6.78 -17.62 0.38
CA ALA A 40 7.77 -17.19 1.35
C ALA A 40 7.29 -17.63 2.74
N PRO A 41 8.15 -18.21 3.60
CA PRO A 41 7.75 -18.54 4.94
C PRO A 41 7.30 -17.28 5.66
N GLY A 42 6.01 -17.21 6.00
CA GLY A 42 5.48 -16.14 6.83
C GLY A 42 6.20 -16.18 8.17
N SER A 43 6.93 -15.11 8.51
CA SER A 43 7.54 -15.01 9.84
C SER A 43 6.43 -14.79 10.86
N LEU A 44 6.22 -15.75 11.75
CA LEU A 44 5.41 -15.56 12.95
C LEU A 44 6.29 -14.83 14.00
N PRO A 45 5.98 -13.59 14.38
CA PRO A 45 6.79 -12.85 15.34
C PRO A 45 6.75 -13.48 16.72
N GLU A 46 7.87 -13.46 17.44
CA GLU A 46 7.90 -13.92 18.82
C GLU A 46 6.84 -13.18 19.67
N GLY A 47 6.14 -13.92 20.53
CA GLY A 47 5.11 -13.38 21.40
C GLY A 47 3.73 -13.22 20.77
N CYS A 48 3.56 -13.48 19.46
CA CYS A 48 2.24 -13.51 18.83
C CYS A 48 1.39 -14.69 19.32
N TYR A 49 0.10 -14.67 18.99
CA TYR A 49 -0.84 -15.75 19.33
C TYR A 49 -1.20 -16.52 18.06
N VAL A 50 -1.38 -17.85 18.18
CA VAL A 50 -1.73 -18.73 17.05
C VAL A 50 -2.86 -19.68 17.41
N GLU A 51 -3.68 -20.03 16.42
CA GLU A 51 -4.72 -21.05 16.51
C GLU A 51 -4.36 -22.26 15.65
N PHE A 52 -4.80 -23.44 16.09
CA PHE A 52 -4.64 -24.69 15.35
C PHE A 52 -5.99 -25.20 14.86
N SER A 53 -6.02 -25.68 13.62
CA SER A 53 -7.17 -26.39 13.02
C SER A 53 -6.70 -27.63 12.27
N ASP A 54 -7.59 -28.59 12.04
CA ASP A 54 -7.34 -29.81 11.25
C ASP A 54 -6.15 -30.68 11.68
N VAL A 55 -5.72 -30.57 12.95
CA VAL A 55 -4.68 -31.41 13.54
C VAL A 55 -5.27 -32.79 13.88
N GLN A 56 -4.68 -33.86 13.36
CA GLN A 56 -5.01 -35.24 13.77
C GLN A 56 -4.11 -35.66 14.93
N GLY A 57 -4.71 -36.18 16.00
CA GLY A 57 -4.02 -36.33 17.28
C GLY A 57 -3.94 -34.99 18.03
N CYS A 58 -3.31 -34.97 19.21
CA CYS A 58 -3.29 -33.79 20.08
C CYS A 58 -4.68 -33.19 20.39
N ASP A 59 -5.69 -34.04 20.59
CA ASP A 59 -7.07 -33.61 20.89
C ASP A 59 -7.10 -32.54 22.01
N GLY A 60 -7.68 -31.38 21.70
CA GLY A 60 -7.75 -30.23 22.60
C GLY A 60 -6.81 -29.07 22.23
N ILE A 61 -5.82 -29.29 21.36
CA ILE A 61 -4.88 -28.25 20.91
C ILE A 61 -5.58 -27.03 20.28
N SER A 62 -6.70 -27.25 19.57
CA SER A 62 -7.50 -26.20 18.93
C SER A 62 -8.43 -25.45 19.90
N THR A 63 -8.55 -25.92 21.15
CA THR A 63 -9.45 -25.35 22.17
C THR A 63 -8.72 -24.77 23.37
N HIS A 64 -7.38 -24.79 23.36
CA HIS A 64 -6.53 -24.26 24.42
C HIS A 64 -6.81 -22.77 24.67
N GLN A 65 -6.74 -22.35 25.93
CA GLN A 65 -6.97 -20.97 26.33
C GLN A 65 -5.72 -20.37 26.97
N GLU A 66 -5.33 -19.20 26.47
CA GLU A 66 -4.24 -18.37 27.02
C GLU A 66 -4.80 -17.02 27.49
N PRO A 67 -4.27 -16.43 28.57
CA PRO A 67 -4.58 -15.06 28.93
C PRO A 67 -4.05 -14.09 27.85
N SER A 68 -4.91 -13.18 27.42
CA SER A 68 -4.55 -12.05 26.55
C SER A 68 -4.00 -10.87 27.36
N PRO A 69 -3.31 -9.91 26.71
CA PRO A 69 -2.90 -8.67 27.36
C PRO A 69 -4.05 -7.83 27.94
N CYS A 70 -5.28 -8.00 27.43
CA CYS A 70 -6.49 -7.36 27.97
C CYS A 70 -7.06 -8.06 29.22
N GLY A 71 -6.49 -9.19 29.65
CA GLY A 71 -6.95 -9.95 30.81
C GLY A 71 -8.08 -10.96 30.53
N GLU A 72 -8.60 -10.99 29.30
CA GLU A 72 -9.54 -12.02 28.84
C GLU A 72 -8.79 -13.27 28.37
N HIS A 73 -9.40 -14.44 28.52
CA HIS A 73 -8.84 -15.67 27.94
C HIS A 73 -9.24 -15.78 26.48
N VAL A 74 -8.27 -16.11 25.63
CA VAL A 74 -8.47 -16.31 24.20
C VAL A 74 -8.17 -17.75 23.84
N THR A 75 -8.97 -18.33 22.94
CA THR A 75 -8.65 -19.63 22.36
C THR A 75 -7.47 -19.45 21.41
N ALA A 76 -6.24 -19.71 21.86
CA ALA A 76 -5.00 -19.57 21.09
C ALA A 76 -3.80 -20.02 21.93
N TRP A 77 -2.64 -20.13 21.30
CA TRP A 77 -1.34 -20.37 21.92
C TRP A 77 -0.45 -19.15 21.76
N LYS A 78 0.15 -18.67 22.86
CA LYS A 78 1.21 -17.68 22.78
C LYS A 78 2.51 -18.36 22.36
N ILE A 79 3.14 -17.85 21.30
CA ILE A 79 4.36 -18.46 20.77
C ILE A 79 5.62 -17.86 21.39
N SER A 80 6.69 -18.65 21.40
CA SER A 80 8.03 -18.24 21.78
C SER A 80 9.08 -18.89 20.87
N SER A 81 10.31 -18.39 20.93
CA SER A 81 11.42 -18.93 20.16
C SER A 81 12.70 -18.98 20.99
N LYS A 82 13.64 -19.85 20.60
CA LYS A 82 15.01 -19.88 21.10
C LYS A 82 15.99 -19.77 19.93
N SER A 83 17.18 -19.23 20.21
CA SER A 83 18.24 -19.05 19.21
C SER A 83 18.72 -20.36 18.57
N ASP A 84 18.54 -21.49 19.25
CA ASP A 84 18.92 -22.83 18.81
C ASP A 84 17.73 -23.64 18.25
N ASP A 85 16.54 -23.03 18.11
CA ASP A 85 15.40 -23.71 17.50
C ASP A 85 15.63 -23.97 16.01
N PRO A 86 15.19 -25.13 15.49
CA PRO A 86 15.27 -25.41 14.06
C PRO A 86 14.56 -24.36 13.20
N VAL A 87 15.04 -24.17 11.97
CA VAL A 87 14.34 -23.33 10.98
C VAL A 87 12.92 -23.83 10.76
N ASN A 88 11.98 -22.90 10.55
CA ASN A 88 10.55 -23.16 10.41
C ASN A 88 9.96 -23.90 11.62
N SER A 89 10.30 -23.46 12.83
CA SER A 89 9.67 -23.97 14.04
C SER A 89 9.28 -22.85 14.99
N ILE A 90 8.25 -23.12 15.80
CA ILE A 90 7.78 -22.26 16.87
C ILE A 90 7.64 -23.08 18.14
N ARG A 91 7.74 -22.42 19.30
CA ARG A 91 7.44 -23.05 20.59
C ARG A 91 6.08 -22.60 21.10
N ILE A 92 5.31 -23.55 21.59
CA ILE A 92 4.07 -23.32 22.34
C ILE A 92 4.23 -23.86 23.78
N GLY A 93 3.21 -23.65 24.60
CA GLY A 93 3.18 -24.08 25.99
C GLY A 93 3.17 -25.60 26.20
N ASP A 94 2.72 -26.03 27.37
CA ASP A 94 2.70 -27.44 27.76
C ASP A 94 1.61 -28.22 27.00
N THR A 95 2.03 -29.20 26.19
CA THR A 95 1.14 -30.11 25.46
C THR A 95 1.17 -31.54 26.00
N SER A 96 1.85 -31.79 27.12
CA SER A 96 2.06 -33.14 27.68
C SER A 96 0.77 -33.87 28.06
N ASN A 97 -0.33 -33.12 28.29
CA ASN A 97 -1.64 -33.67 28.61
C ASN A 97 -2.48 -34.08 27.38
N PHE A 98 -1.99 -33.81 26.16
CA PHE A 98 -2.70 -34.19 24.93
C PHE A 98 -2.22 -35.53 24.39
N PRO A 99 -3.08 -36.25 23.65
CA PRO A 99 -2.64 -37.42 22.88
C PRO A 99 -1.49 -37.07 21.93
N PRO A 100 -0.63 -38.04 21.56
CA PRO A 100 0.40 -37.80 20.56
C PRO A 100 -0.17 -37.27 19.24
N TYR A 101 0.58 -36.37 18.61
CA TYR A 101 0.31 -35.92 17.25
C TYR A 101 0.34 -37.11 16.28
N VAL A 102 -0.57 -37.10 15.29
CA VAL A 102 -0.64 -38.11 14.22
C VAL A 102 -0.22 -37.48 12.90
N SER A 103 -0.97 -36.52 12.38
CA SER A 103 -0.72 -35.91 11.07
C SER A 103 -1.52 -34.62 10.87
N GLY A 104 -1.17 -33.85 9.84
CA GLY A 104 -1.91 -32.68 9.39
C GLY A 104 -1.92 -31.49 10.35
N GLY A 105 -2.69 -30.48 9.97
CA GLY A 105 -2.93 -29.30 10.79
C GLY A 105 -2.54 -28.00 10.11
N LEU A 106 -3.28 -26.95 10.44
CA LEU A 106 -3.04 -25.58 10.02
C LEU A 106 -2.81 -24.71 11.24
N VAL A 107 -1.75 -23.92 11.22
CA VAL A 107 -1.52 -22.85 12.20
C VAL A 107 -1.87 -21.51 11.57
N THR A 108 -2.68 -20.71 12.24
CA THR A 108 -3.05 -19.36 11.79
C THR A 108 -2.76 -18.35 12.88
N GLU A 109 -2.20 -17.18 12.51
CA GLU A 109 -2.01 -16.10 13.48
C GLU A 109 -3.36 -15.57 13.98
N LYS A 110 -3.52 -15.47 15.30
CA LYS A 110 -4.64 -14.79 15.94
C LYS A 110 -4.20 -13.44 16.46
N LYS A 111 -4.69 -12.37 15.85
CA LYS A 111 -4.49 -11.02 16.40
C LYS A 111 -5.36 -10.84 17.65
N VAL A 112 -4.71 -10.53 18.76
CA VAL A 112 -5.36 -10.20 20.03
C VAL A 112 -5.23 -8.72 20.32
N GLY A 113 -6.27 -8.14 20.92
CA GLY A 113 -6.24 -6.75 21.34
C GLY A 113 -5.16 -6.52 22.40
N VAL A 114 -4.44 -5.39 22.27
CA VAL A 114 -3.46 -4.94 23.25
C VAL A 114 -3.93 -3.60 23.81
N PRO A 115 -3.97 -3.43 25.15
CA PRO A 115 -4.24 -2.13 25.76
C PRO A 115 -3.13 -1.14 25.41
N TYR A 116 -3.50 0.02 24.85
CA TYR A 116 -2.56 1.07 24.53
C TYR A 116 -2.71 2.27 25.50
N PRO A 117 -1.82 2.42 26.51
CA PRO A 117 -1.96 3.46 27.52
C PRO A 117 -1.53 4.84 26.98
N PHE A 118 -2.41 5.82 27.10
CA PHE A 118 -2.08 7.22 26.80
C PHE A 118 -1.84 8.04 28.08
N LYS A 119 -0.77 8.82 28.07
CA LYS A 119 -0.52 9.88 29.05
C LYS A 119 -1.36 11.12 28.70
N SER A 120 -1.72 11.91 29.70
CA SER A 120 -2.32 13.22 29.47
C SER A 120 -1.32 14.19 28.82
N LEU A 121 -1.81 15.24 28.15
CA LEU A 121 -0.94 16.24 27.54
C LEU A 121 0.09 16.81 28.53
N ALA A 122 -0.33 17.11 29.76
CA ALA A 122 0.55 17.63 30.81
C ALA A 122 1.66 16.64 31.20
N GLU A 123 1.34 15.35 31.27
CA GLU A 123 2.34 14.30 31.51
C GLU A 123 3.29 14.16 30.32
N THR A 124 2.78 14.23 29.08
CA THR A 124 3.61 14.12 27.87
C THR A 124 4.52 15.33 27.63
N LEU A 125 4.22 16.51 28.18
CA LEU A 125 5.16 17.64 28.11
C LEU A 125 6.42 17.36 28.95
N LYS A 126 6.24 16.64 30.06
CA LYS A 126 7.35 16.19 30.88
C LYS A 126 8.05 14.98 30.25
N ASP A 127 7.28 13.95 29.89
CA ASP A 127 7.78 12.67 29.40
C ASP A 127 7.04 12.28 28.10
N PRO A 128 7.48 12.79 26.93
CA PRO A 128 6.78 12.66 25.65
C PRO A 128 6.89 11.28 24.99
N GLY A 129 7.71 10.37 25.53
CA GLY A 129 7.90 9.03 25.01
C GLY A 129 6.85 8.01 25.49
N MET A 130 6.87 6.82 24.90
CA MET A 130 6.17 5.66 25.46
C MET A 130 6.83 5.24 26.77
N PRO A 131 6.14 4.50 27.66
CA PRO A 131 6.73 4.01 28.92
C PRO A 131 8.02 3.18 28.79
N PHE A 132 8.48 2.85 27.59
CA PHE A 132 9.70 2.07 27.32
C PHE A 132 10.43 2.48 26.03
N ASP A 133 10.03 3.57 25.38
CA ASP A 133 10.58 3.99 24.09
C ASP A 133 10.77 5.51 24.03
N SER A 134 11.74 5.95 23.24
CA SER A 134 11.98 7.37 23.00
C SER A 134 10.82 8.00 22.21
N MET A 135 10.93 9.30 21.91
CA MET A 135 9.95 9.98 21.10
C MET A 135 9.94 9.39 19.67
N VAL A 136 8.78 9.40 18.99
CA VAL A 136 8.67 8.78 17.66
C VAL A 136 9.59 9.45 16.66
N GLY A 137 10.58 8.71 16.14
CA GLY A 137 11.44 9.14 15.06
C GLY A 137 10.73 9.10 13.71
N THR A 138 10.87 10.17 12.93
CA THR A 138 10.32 10.26 11.55
C THR A 138 11.40 10.15 10.47
N ASP A 139 12.66 10.41 10.83
CA ASP A 139 13.81 10.33 9.94
C ASP A 139 15.01 9.77 10.70
N MET A 140 15.51 8.63 10.25
CA MET A 140 16.65 7.95 10.88
C MET A 140 18.00 8.58 10.54
N ILE A 141 18.06 9.44 9.51
CA ILE A 141 19.28 10.19 9.14
C ILE A 141 19.44 11.40 10.07
N ASN A 142 18.34 12.09 10.35
CA ASN A 142 18.29 13.29 11.19
C ASN A 142 17.87 12.97 12.64
N PHE A 143 18.42 11.89 13.20
CA PHE A 143 18.13 11.46 14.56
C PHE A 143 18.45 12.58 15.57
N GLY A 144 17.51 12.88 16.48
CA GLY A 144 17.62 13.96 17.46
C GLY A 144 17.01 15.29 17.00
N SER A 145 16.65 15.45 15.72
CA SER A 145 15.94 16.65 15.24
C SER A 145 14.54 16.77 15.86
N GLU A 146 13.90 15.64 16.14
CA GLU A 146 12.65 15.55 16.86
C GLU A 146 12.79 16.08 18.29
N LEU A 147 13.87 15.73 18.99
CA LEU A 147 14.14 16.19 20.37
C LEU A 147 14.32 17.72 20.40
N GLN A 148 15.12 18.26 19.47
CA GLN A 148 15.29 19.71 19.30
C GLN A 148 13.96 20.40 19.00
N THR A 149 13.17 19.85 18.08
CA THR A 149 11.85 20.38 17.70
C THR A 149 10.91 20.43 18.90
N HIS A 150 10.89 19.38 19.73
CA HIS A 150 10.03 19.34 20.91
C HIS A 150 10.36 20.45 21.91
N VAL A 151 11.64 20.58 22.30
CA VAL A 151 12.05 21.58 23.30
C VAL A 151 11.92 23.01 22.76
N LEU A 152 12.20 23.22 21.47
CA LEU A 152 12.03 24.52 20.82
C LEU A 152 10.55 24.91 20.69
N LEU A 153 9.67 23.98 20.34
CA LEU A 153 8.23 24.21 20.29
C LEU A 153 7.69 24.60 21.67
N TYR A 154 8.05 23.84 22.71
CA TYR A 154 7.62 24.13 24.08
C TYR A 154 8.13 25.50 24.54
N ALA A 155 9.41 25.80 24.29
CA ALA A 155 10.00 27.09 24.62
C ALA A 155 9.36 28.25 23.86
N ALA A 156 9.18 28.13 22.55
CA ALA A 156 8.57 29.16 21.70
C ALA A 156 7.16 29.52 22.17
N LEU A 157 6.30 28.51 22.35
CA LEU A 157 4.93 28.71 22.84
C LEU A 157 4.90 29.34 24.24
N THR A 158 5.85 28.98 25.11
CA THR A 158 5.95 29.59 26.45
C THR A 158 6.35 31.06 26.37
N VAL A 159 7.33 31.40 25.53
CA VAL A 159 7.76 32.79 25.33
C VAL A 159 6.62 33.64 24.74
N GLU A 160 5.86 33.10 23.78
CA GLU A 160 4.68 33.78 23.23
C GLU A 160 3.61 34.04 24.28
N ALA A 161 3.31 33.04 25.10
CA ALA A 161 2.33 33.16 26.17
C ALA A 161 2.75 34.21 27.22
N GLU A 162 4.04 34.30 27.55
CA GLU A 162 4.58 35.26 28.52
C GLU A 162 4.59 36.70 27.97
N ARG A 163 4.87 36.88 26.68
CA ARG A 163 4.96 38.21 26.04
C ARG A 163 3.64 38.72 25.48
N GLY A 164 2.73 37.82 25.10
CA GLY A 164 1.48 38.13 24.40
C GLY A 164 1.66 38.47 22.92
N THR A 165 2.84 38.22 22.34
CA THR A 165 3.15 38.47 20.92
C THR A 165 3.86 37.26 20.32
N GLY A 166 3.70 37.02 19.01
CA GLY A 166 4.35 35.91 18.31
C GLY A 166 5.89 36.02 18.31
N VAL A 167 6.57 34.88 18.36
CA VAL A 167 8.03 34.79 18.23
C VAL A 167 8.45 34.63 16.76
N GLY A 168 9.68 35.03 16.47
CA GLY A 168 10.32 34.80 15.18
C GLY A 168 11.84 34.65 15.28
N GLU A 169 12.53 34.79 14.14
CA GLU A 169 13.99 34.64 14.06
C GLU A 169 14.75 35.60 15.01
N ALA A 170 14.23 36.80 15.26
CA ALA A 170 14.84 37.75 16.20
C ALA A 170 14.84 37.26 17.66
N ASP A 171 14.02 36.25 17.97
CA ASP A 171 13.83 35.71 19.32
C ASP A 171 14.61 34.43 19.57
N VAL A 172 15.44 33.96 18.62
CA VAL A 172 16.22 32.72 18.75
C VAL A 172 16.97 32.65 20.08
N ALA A 173 17.71 33.71 20.43
CA ALA A 173 18.44 33.73 21.70
C ALA A 173 17.53 33.58 22.93
N ALA A 174 16.35 34.21 22.91
CA ALA A 174 15.39 34.14 24.01
C ALA A 174 14.73 32.76 24.12
N VAL A 175 14.35 32.17 22.97
CA VAL A 175 13.71 30.85 22.90
C VAL A 175 14.71 29.74 23.26
N VAL A 176 15.94 29.80 22.75
CA VAL A 176 17.00 28.83 23.11
C VAL A 176 17.33 28.91 24.60
N ALA A 177 17.44 30.13 25.16
CA ALA A 177 17.62 30.30 26.60
C ALA A 177 16.45 29.72 27.40
N LYS A 178 15.20 29.91 26.93
CA LYS A 178 14.02 29.33 27.56
C LYS A 178 14.02 27.80 27.47
N ALA A 179 14.39 27.22 26.33
CA ALA A 179 14.48 25.77 26.15
C ALA A 179 15.50 25.16 27.11
N LYS A 180 16.69 25.76 27.24
CA LYS A 180 17.71 25.34 28.21
C LYS A 180 17.18 25.42 29.66
N ALA A 181 16.51 26.52 30.02
CA ALA A 181 15.92 26.66 31.35
C ALA A 181 14.82 25.62 31.64
N LEU A 182 14.01 25.24 30.63
CA LEU A 182 12.99 24.20 30.77
C LEU A 182 13.61 22.82 31.04
N MET A 183 14.69 22.48 30.32
CA MET A 183 15.44 21.23 30.56
C MET A 183 16.13 21.23 31.93
N GLU A 184 16.81 22.32 32.31
CA GLU A 184 17.47 22.46 33.62
C GLU A 184 16.48 22.36 34.79
N ALA A 185 15.28 22.95 34.63
CA ALA A 185 14.20 22.88 35.61
C ALA A 185 13.48 21.53 35.64
N LYS A 186 13.84 20.57 34.76
CA LYS A 186 13.14 19.29 34.57
C LYS A 186 11.64 19.46 34.29
N ALA A 187 11.29 20.52 33.55
CA ALA A 187 9.95 20.69 33.01
C ALA A 187 9.68 19.72 31.86
N THR A 188 10.74 19.20 31.24
CA THR A 188 10.78 18.09 30.29
C THR A 188 11.97 17.18 30.64
N ASP A 189 11.80 15.88 30.48
CA ASP A 189 12.83 14.84 30.63
C ASP A 189 13.56 14.60 29.28
N VAL A 190 13.21 15.36 28.23
CA VAL A 190 13.95 15.38 26.97
C VAL A 190 15.24 16.16 27.14
N GLU A 191 16.36 15.51 26.83
CA GLU A 191 17.67 16.15 26.69
C GLU A 191 17.96 16.35 25.20
N ALA A 192 18.12 17.60 24.77
CA ALA A 192 18.44 17.95 23.39
C ALA A 192 19.61 18.93 23.34
N ASP A 193 20.59 18.64 22.48
CA ASP A 193 21.60 19.64 22.08
C ASP A 193 21.01 20.51 20.97
N ILE A 194 20.77 21.78 21.28
CA ILE A 194 20.07 22.69 20.38
C ILE A 194 21.08 23.35 19.45
N ASP A 195 21.02 23.01 18.16
CA ASP A 195 21.79 23.69 17.13
C ASP A 195 21.19 25.08 16.84
N ASP A 196 22.03 26.11 16.91
CA ASP A 196 21.59 27.49 16.68
C ASP A 196 21.10 27.70 15.24
N GLY A 197 21.67 26.98 14.26
CA GLY A 197 21.24 27.02 12.87
C GLY A 197 19.85 26.43 12.67
N PHE A 198 19.58 25.29 13.31
CA PHE A 198 18.27 24.64 13.36
C PHE A 198 17.24 25.54 14.04
N ALA A 199 17.55 26.07 15.23
CA ALA A 199 16.67 26.97 15.96
C ALA A 199 16.33 28.24 15.16
N THR A 200 17.32 28.78 14.43
CA THR A 200 17.14 29.91 13.53
C THR A 200 16.15 29.58 12.41
N LYS A 201 16.36 28.46 11.70
CA LYS A 201 15.46 28.01 10.62
C LYS A 201 14.05 27.71 11.13
N PHE A 202 13.94 27.07 12.30
CA PHE A 202 12.66 26.76 12.95
C PHE A 202 11.87 28.03 13.28
N LEU A 203 12.48 28.99 13.99
CA LEU A 203 11.79 30.21 14.40
C LEU A 203 11.50 31.19 13.27
N ARG A 204 12.33 31.21 12.22
CA ARG A 204 12.05 32.00 11.01
C ARG A 204 10.70 31.63 10.39
N HIS A 205 10.33 30.35 10.45
CA HIS A 205 9.14 29.83 9.77
C HIS A 205 8.05 29.34 10.74
N PHE A 206 8.18 29.61 12.04
CA PHE A 206 7.29 29.08 13.09
C PHE A 206 5.80 29.35 12.84
N HIS A 207 5.46 30.54 12.32
CA HIS A 207 4.09 30.94 11.98
C HIS A 207 3.75 30.84 10.50
N THR A 208 4.60 30.19 9.68
CA THR A 208 4.41 30.16 8.23
C THR A 208 3.65 28.90 7.83
N PRO A 209 2.37 28.99 7.43
CA PRO A 209 1.63 27.82 7.00
C PRO A 209 2.07 27.39 5.59
N LEU A 210 2.38 26.11 5.43
CA LEU A 210 2.71 25.52 4.13
C LEU A 210 1.69 24.44 3.77
N GLN A 211 1.15 24.55 2.56
CA GLN A 211 0.14 23.61 2.06
C GLN A 211 0.62 22.15 2.00
N PRO A 212 1.86 21.83 1.59
CA PRO A 212 2.36 20.44 1.63
C PRO A 212 2.36 19.86 3.06
N PHE A 213 2.76 20.64 4.06
CA PHE A 213 2.71 20.23 5.46
C PHE A 213 1.28 20.04 5.96
N ALA A 214 0.36 20.93 5.58
CA ALA A 214 -1.05 20.78 5.91
C ALA A 214 -1.66 19.51 5.32
N ALA A 215 -1.29 19.13 4.09
CA ALA A 215 -1.73 17.88 3.46
C ALA A 215 -1.14 16.65 4.17
N PHE A 216 0.17 16.66 4.45
CA PHE A 216 0.87 15.55 5.10
C PHE A 216 0.38 15.31 6.54
N LEU A 217 0.48 16.34 7.39
CA LEU A 217 0.04 16.24 8.79
C LEU A 217 -1.48 16.06 8.90
N GLY A 218 -2.26 16.68 7.99
CA GLY A 218 -3.70 16.49 7.92
C GLY A 218 -4.08 15.04 7.64
N GLY A 219 -3.37 14.35 6.74
CA GLY A 219 -3.55 12.93 6.47
C GLY A 219 -3.23 12.06 7.69
N ILE A 220 -2.12 12.33 8.38
CA ILE A 220 -1.73 11.64 9.61
C ILE A 220 -2.79 11.85 10.70
N CYS A 221 -3.19 13.09 10.97
CA CYS A 221 -4.21 13.39 11.97
C CYS A 221 -5.56 12.73 11.64
N ALA A 222 -5.97 12.74 10.37
CA ALA A 222 -7.19 12.06 9.95
C ALA A 222 -7.09 10.55 10.21
N GLN A 223 -5.94 9.94 9.94
CA GLN A 223 -5.72 8.53 10.25
C GLN A 223 -5.76 8.27 11.76
N GLU A 224 -5.13 9.10 12.61
CA GLU A 224 -5.21 8.96 14.07
C GLU A 224 -6.66 9.01 14.59
N VAL A 225 -7.53 9.81 13.98
CA VAL A 225 -8.97 9.82 14.30
C VAL A 225 -9.64 8.49 13.95
N VAL A 226 -9.28 7.87 12.82
CA VAL A 226 -9.78 6.55 12.43
C VAL A 226 -9.32 5.46 13.39
N LYS A 227 -8.09 5.56 13.93
CA LYS A 227 -7.52 4.58 14.87
C LYS A 227 -8.30 4.44 16.18
N VAL A 228 -9.13 5.44 16.53
CA VAL A 228 -10.06 5.36 17.67
C VAL A 228 -11.05 4.19 17.54
N ALA A 229 -11.27 3.68 16.32
CA ALA A 229 -12.05 2.47 16.07
C ALA A 229 -11.39 1.16 16.56
N GLY A 230 -10.17 1.21 17.12
CA GLY A 230 -9.43 0.04 17.61
C GLY A 230 -8.61 -0.70 16.54
N LYS A 231 -8.34 -0.04 15.41
CA LYS A 231 -7.56 -0.59 14.30
C LYS A 231 -6.31 0.26 14.06
N PHE A 232 -5.17 -0.40 13.87
CA PHE A 232 -3.82 0.16 13.76
C PHE A 232 -3.27 0.73 15.08
N THR A 233 -1.94 0.76 15.19
CA THR A 233 -1.24 1.32 16.35
C THR A 233 -1.27 2.86 16.32
N PRO A 234 -1.81 3.55 17.35
CA PRO A 234 -1.82 5.01 17.42
C PRO A 234 -0.44 5.62 17.66
N ILE A 235 -0.26 6.89 17.32
CA ILE A 235 0.91 7.68 17.73
C ILE A 235 0.83 7.94 19.25
N PRO A 236 1.85 7.59 20.05
CA PRO A 236 1.82 7.73 21.51
C PRO A 236 2.13 9.16 21.98
N GLY A 237 1.33 10.14 21.53
CA GLY A 237 1.47 11.54 21.94
C GLY A 237 2.07 12.41 20.83
N TRP A 238 3.41 12.48 20.76
CA TRP A 238 4.10 13.43 19.88
C TRP A 238 4.68 12.76 18.63
N LEU A 239 4.46 13.38 17.48
CA LEU A 239 5.14 13.10 16.22
C LEU A 239 5.69 14.42 15.69
N HIS A 240 7.02 14.57 15.67
CA HIS A 240 7.67 15.72 15.05
C HIS A 240 8.17 15.34 13.67
N PHE A 241 7.75 16.11 12.67
CA PHE A 241 8.22 15.99 11.31
C PHE A 241 8.80 17.33 10.88
N ASN A 242 9.96 17.29 10.26
CA ASN A 242 10.59 18.45 9.64
C ASN A 242 11.16 18.05 8.28
N ALA A 243 11.38 19.05 7.43
CA ALA A 243 12.01 18.90 6.11
C ALA A 243 12.99 20.06 5.92
N VAL A 244 13.93 20.20 6.85
CA VAL A 244 14.86 21.34 6.90
C VAL A 244 15.79 21.41 5.69
N GLU A 245 16.01 20.28 5.01
CA GLU A 245 16.76 20.13 3.76
C GLU A 245 16.05 20.82 2.60
N ALA A 246 14.72 20.99 2.70
CA ALA A 246 13.93 21.71 1.73
C ALA A 246 13.95 23.22 1.94
N LEU A 247 14.62 23.75 2.98
CA LEU A 247 14.74 25.19 3.22
C LEU A 247 15.98 25.77 2.52
N PRO A 248 15.92 27.03 2.04
CA PRO A 248 17.12 27.69 1.54
C PRO A 248 18.11 27.98 2.67
N ASP A 249 19.41 27.94 2.36
CA ASP A 249 20.48 28.21 3.35
C ASP A 249 20.42 29.63 3.92
N SER A 250 19.91 30.59 3.15
CA SER A 250 19.74 31.99 3.56
C SER A 250 18.34 32.50 3.21
N PRO A 251 17.79 33.46 3.98
CA PRO A 251 16.50 34.06 3.67
C PRO A 251 16.50 34.66 2.25
N PRO A 252 15.43 34.47 1.46
CA PRO A 252 15.31 35.11 0.17
C PRO A 252 15.19 36.64 0.32
N ALA A 253 15.89 37.38 -0.53
CA ALA A 253 15.86 38.85 -0.51
C ALA A 253 14.48 39.43 -0.90
N ASP A 254 13.66 38.64 -1.59
CA ASP A 254 12.33 38.98 -2.07
C ASP A 254 11.22 38.17 -1.35
N ALA A 255 11.35 38.03 -0.03
CA ALA A 255 10.38 37.32 0.82
C ALA A 255 9.24 38.20 1.38
N ALA A 256 9.31 39.52 1.19
CA ALA A 256 8.35 40.45 1.78
C ALA A 256 6.91 40.20 1.29
N PRO A 257 5.89 40.19 2.17
CA PRO A 257 4.50 39.99 1.78
C PRO A 257 4.01 41.01 0.74
N GLN A 258 3.25 40.55 -0.25
CA GLN A 258 2.69 41.38 -1.32
C GLN A 258 1.15 41.43 -1.29
N GLY A 259 0.52 40.89 -0.24
CA GLY A 259 -0.93 40.67 -0.23
C GLY A 259 -1.36 39.56 -1.19
N SER A 260 -0.42 38.68 -1.55
CA SER A 260 -0.64 37.57 -2.45
C SER A 260 -1.09 36.34 -1.66
N ARG A 261 -1.93 35.50 -2.29
CA ARG A 261 -2.29 34.19 -1.71
C ARG A 261 -1.10 33.24 -1.54
N TYR A 262 0.06 33.58 -2.11
CA TYR A 262 1.30 32.80 -2.02
C TYR A 262 2.32 33.42 -1.05
N ASP A 263 1.94 34.42 -0.26
CA ASP A 263 2.87 35.11 0.66
C ASP A 263 3.55 34.14 1.63
N SER A 264 2.87 33.10 2.11
CA SER A 264 3.49 32.09 2.99
C SER A 264 4.54 31.25 2.27
N LEU A 265 4.32 30.90 1.00
CA LEU A 265 5.32 30.18 0.21
C LEU A 265 6.51 31.08 -0.14
N ALA A 266 6.23 32.35 -0.47
CA ALA A 266 7.26 33.36 -0.73
C ALA A 266 8.08 33.72 0.53
N ALA A 267 7.49 33.68 1.72
CA ALA A 267 8.21 33.88 2.97
C ALA A 267 9.31 32.83 3.20
N VAL A 268 9.13 31.62 2.66
CA VAL A 268 10.13 30.54 2.73
C VAL A 268 11.09 30.60 1.55
N TYR A 269 10.57 30.71 0.32
CA TYR A 269 11.35 30.48 -0.91
C TYR A 269 11.62 31.72 -1.77
N GLY A 270 10.98 32.85 -1.45
CA GLY A 270 11.05 34.10 -2.22
C GLY A 270 10.06 34.15 -3.38
N HIS A 271 9.64 35.37 -3.75
CA HIS A 271 8.71 35.59 -4.88
C HIS A 271 9.28 35.11 -6.22
N GLY A 272 10.60 35.14 -6.41
CA GLY A 272 11.28 34.61 -7.57
C GLY A 272 11.09 33.10 -7.72
N PHE A 273 11.11 32.35 -6.63
CA PHE A 273 10.82 30.92 -6.64
C PHE A 273 9.34 30.64 -6.96
N VAL A 274 8.42 31.38 -6.31
CA VAL A 274 6.98 31.27 -6.59
C VAL A 274 6.68 31.55 -8.06
N LYS A 275 7.32 32.58 -8.65
CA LYS A 275 7.18 32.89 -10.07
C LYS A 275 7.71 31.77 -10.97
N LYS A 276 8.79 31.07 -10.59
CA LYS A 276 9.26 29.88 -11.32
C LYS A 276 8.21 28.79 -11.30
N LEU A 277 7.67 28.43 -10.12
CA LEU A 277 6.60 27.44 -9.99
C LEU A 277 5.37 27.77 -10.84
N GLN A 278 4.97 29.04 -10.83
CA GLN A 278 3.83 29.53 -11.62
C GLN A 278 4.02 29.33 -13.12
N ASN A 279 5.24 29.46 -13.64
CA ASN A 279 5.49 29.36 -15.07
C ASN A 279 5.95 27.97 -15.53
N LEU A 280 5.90 26.96 -14.65
CA LEU A 280 6.16 25.57 -15.03
C LEU A 280 5.14 25.05 -16.05
N LYS A 281 5.62 24.23 -16.97
CA LYS A 281 4.84 23.38 -17.86
C LYS A 281 4.97 21.92 -17.39
N TYR A 282 3.98 21.44 -16.67
CA TYR A 282 4.02 20.11 -16.05
C TYR A 282 3.04 19.16 -16.71
N PHE A 283 3.40 17.87 -16.71
CA PHE A 283 2.50 16.80 -17.13
C PHE A 283 2.14 15.91 -15.95
N MET A 284 0.85 15.79 -15.67
CA MET A 284 0.32 14.89 -14.65
C MET A 284 -0.37 13.70 -15.31
N VAL A 285 0.09 12.49 -14.98
CA VAL A 285 -0.43 11.25 -15.54
C VAL A 285 -1.31 10.55 -14.50
N GLY A 286 -2.62 10.56 -14.75
CA GLY A 286 -3.65 10.11 -13.81
C GLY A 286 -4.19 11.23 -12.94
N CYS A 287 -5.49 11.17 -12.64
CA CYS A 287 -6.16 12.09 -11.71
C CYS A 287 -7.13 11.36 -10.77
N GLY A 288 -6.74 10.14 -10.38
CA GLY A 288 -7.37 9.36 -9.31
C GLY A 288 -7.14 9.95 -7.91
N ALA A 289 -6.96 9.08 -6.91
CA ALA A 289 -6.82 9.53 -5.51
C ALA A 289 -5.62 10.49 -5.32
N LEU A 290 -4.43 10.03 -5.72
CA LEU A 290 -3.21 10.82 -5.68
C LEU A 290 -3.32 12.09 -6.54
N GLY A 291 -3.81 11.97 -7.77
CA GLY A 291 -3.88 13.11 -8.67
C GLY A 291 -4.90 14.18 -8.22
N CYS A 292 -5.96 13.82 -7.51
CA CYS A 292 -6.84 14.79 -6.84
C CYS A 292 -6.10 15.61 -5.78
N GLU A 293 -5.30 14.94 -4.94
CA GLU A 293 -4.47 15.60 -3.92
C GLU A 293 -3.37 16.47 -4.55
N PHE A 294 -2.72 15.99 -5.60
CA PHE A 294 -1.71 16.74 -6.35
C PHE A 294 -2.30 17.95 -7.05
N LEU A 295 -3.47 17.84 -7.68
CA LEU A 295 -4.16 18.97 -8.29
C LEU A 295 -4.50 20.05 -7.28
N LYS A 296 -5.02 19.68 -6.11
CA LYS A 296 -5.25 20.61 -5.00
C LYS A 296 -3.94 21.27 -4.57
N ASN A 297 -2.88 20.51 -4.37
CA ASN A 297 -1.58 21.07 -3.95
C ASN A 297 -0.96 21.97 -5.03
N PHE A 298 -1.05 21.62 -6.31
CA PHE A 298 -0.58 22.44 -7.43
C PHE A 298 -1.37 23.75 -7.50
N ALA A 299 -2.70 23.68 -7.42
CA ALA A 299 -3.56 24.85 -7.41
C ALA A 299 -3.23 25.78 -6.24
N LEU A 300 -3.13 25.25 -5.01
CA LEU A 300 -2.91 26.05 -3.80
C LEU A 300 -1.49 26.64 -3.69
N ASN A 301 -0.47 25.95 -4.22
CA ASN A 301 0.90 26.47 -4.27
C ASN A 301 1.19 27.30 -5.54
N GLY A 302 0.20 27.49 -6.41
CA GLY A 302 0.34 28.33 -7.61
C GLY A 302 1.15 27.69 -8.74
N VAL A 303 1.35 26.38 -8.73
CA VAL A 303 2.05 25.66 -9.80
C VAL A 303 1.28 25.81 -11.11
N CYS A 304 1.97 26.13 -12.21
CA CYS A 304 1.38 26.35 -13.53
C CYS A 304 0.32 27.50 -13.61
N CYS A 305 0.29 28.41 -12.62
CA CYS A 305 -0.70 29.50 -12.57
C CYS A 305 -0.23 30.82 -13.21
N GLY A 306 0.97 30.83 -13.80
CA GLY A 306 1.61 31.99 -14.41
C GLY A 306 1.21 32.19 -15.88
N PRO A 307 1.63 33.31 -16.49
CA PRO A 307 1.39 33.58 -17.91
C PRO A 307 1.95 32.50 -18.85
N ASP A 308 3.07 31.88 -18.49
CA ASP A 308 3.73 30.88 -19.34
C ASP A 308 3.53 29.44 -18.84
N GLY A 309 2.84 29.28 -17.70
CA GLY A 309 2.58 27.98 -17.08
C GLY A 309 1.48 27.19 -17.78
N LEU A 310 1.58 25.86 -17.70
CA LEU A 310 0.55 24.95 -18.20
C LEU A 310 0.63 23.60 -17.50
N LEU A 311 -0.45 23.18 -16.85
CA LEU A 311 -0.59 21.81 -16.38
C LEU A 311 -1.37 21.00 -17.42
N THR A 312 -0.74 20.02 -18.05
CA THR A 312 -1.45 19.00 -18.83
C THR A 312 -1.79 17.85 -17.90
N VAL A 313 -3.07 17.44 -17.85
CA VAL A 313 -3.55 16.31 -17.03
C VAL A 313 -4.21 15.31 -17.96
N THR A 314 -3.83 14.04 -17.89
CA THR A 314 -4.50 12.98 -18.66
C THR A 314 -4.98 11.87 -17.76
N ASP A 315 -6.18 11.39 -18.02
CA ASP A 315 -6.77 10.22 -17.38
C ASP A 315 -7.86 9.67 -18.29
N ALA A 316 -7.77 8.39 -18.66
CA ALA A 316 -8.70 7.77 -19.58
C ALA A 316 -10.00 7.30 -18.92
N ASP A 317 -10.05 7.31 -17.58
CA ASP A 317 -11.18 6.78 -16.85
C ASP A 317 -12.33 7.78 -16.70
N ARG A 318 -13.49 7.20 -16.40
CA ARG A 318 -14.68 7.92 -15.95
C ARG A 318 -14.82 7.79 -14.44
N ILE A 319 -15.52 8.75 -13.85
CA ILE A 319 -15.79 8.76 -12.41
C ILE A 319 -16.81 7.68 -12.06
N GLU A 320 -16.48 6.86 -11.06
CA GLU A 320 -17.39 5.87 -10.48
C GLU A 320 -17.79 6.24 -9.05
N LEU A 321 -18.91 5.69 -8.57
CA LEU A 321 -19.36 5.93 -7.19
C LEU A 321 -18.31 5.50 -6.15
N SER A 322 -17.62 4.39 -6.41
CA SER A 322 -16.54 3.83 -5.58
C SER A 322 -15.34 4.79 -5.44
N ASN A 323 -15.20 5.76 -6.33
CA ASN A 323 -14.10 6.72 -6.34
C ASN A 323 -14.30 7.85 -5.32
N LEU A 324 -15.55 8.22 -5.02
CA LEU A 324 -15.88 9.40 -4.22
C LEU A 324 -15.35 9.34 -2.77
N THR A 325 -15.04 8.15 -2.27
CA THR A 325 -14.49 7.94 -0.92
C THR A 325 -13.08 8.50 -0.75
N ARG A 326 -12.32 8.65 -1.84
CA ARG A 326 -10.90 9.06 -1.82
C ARG A 326 -10.51 10.06 -2.91
N GLN A 327 -11.41 10.36 -3.85
CA GLN A 327 -11.19 11.33 -4.94
C GLN A 327 -12.07 12.56 -4.71
N PHE A 328 -11.71 13.33 -3.68
CA PHE A 328 -12.55 14.39 -3.10
C PHE A 328 -12.82 15.59 -4.03
N LEU A 329 -12.19 15.67 -5.21
CA LEU A 329 -12.54 16.65 -6.23
C LEU A 329 -13.86 16.32 -6.94
N PHE A 330 -14.34 15.08 -6.80
CA PHE A 330 -15.58 14.62 -7.44
C PHE A 330 -16.76 14.65 -6.48
N ARG A 331 -17.96 14.79 -7.04
CA ARG A 331 -19.25 14.67 -6.37
C ARG A 331 -20.11 13.65 -7.08
N GLU A 332 -21.21 13.26 -6.45
CA GLU A 332 -22.15 12.29 -7.00
C GLU A 332 -22.67 12.69 -8.40
N HIS A 333 -22.91 13.99 -8.63
CA HIS A 333 -23.33 14.49 -9.95
C HIS A 333 -22.24 14.42 -11.04
N ASN A 334 -20.98 14.13 -10.68
CA ASN A 334 -19.89 13.93 -11.65
C ASN A 334 -19.77 12.46 -12.10
N VAL A 335 -20.50 11.52 -11.49
CA VAL A 335 -20.43 10.10 -11.86
C VAL A 335 -20.70 9.91 -13.37
N GLY A 336 -19.83 9.14 -14.03
CA GLY A 336 -19.84 8.91 -15.48
C GLY A 336 -19.11 9.98 -16.30
N GLN A 337 -18.74 11.14 -15.73
CA GLN A 337 -17.94 12.16 -16.43
C GLN A 337 -16.46 11.76 -16.48
N PRO A 338 -15.69 12.26 -17.47
CA PRO A 338 -14.24 12.02 -17.51
C PRO A 338 -13.54 12.61 -16.30
N LYS A 339 -12.69 11.83 -15.63
CA LYS A 339 -11.99 12.25 -14.40
C LYS A 339 -11.17 13.52 -14.64
N SER A 340 -10.39 13.56 -15.71
CA SER A 340 -9.48 14.67 -16.02
C SER A 340 -10.21 16.00 -16.19
N LYS A 341 -11.36 16.01 -16.87
CA LYS A 341 -12.19 17.21 -17.05
C LYS A 341 -12.80 17.70 -15.74
N ALA A 342 -13.40 16.81 -14.95
CA ALA A 342 -14.03 17.20 -13.69
C ALA A 342 -12.99 17.68 -12.65
N ALA A 343 -11.85 17.00 -12.56
CA ALA A 343 -10.81 17.30 -11.58
C ALA A 343 -10.17 18.67 -11.88
N THR A 344 -9.81 18.91 -13.14
CA THR A 344 -9.21 20.19 -13.57
C THR A 344 -10.19 21.35 -13.44
N ALA A 345 -11.48 21.15 -13.72
CA ALA A 345 -12.50 22.18 -13.48
C ALA A 345 -12.56 22.58 -12.00
N MET A 346 -12.49 21.62 -11.08
CA MET A 346 -12.45 21.94 -9.65
C MET A 346 -11.14 22.59 -9.20
N ALA A 347 -10.01 22.19 -9.78
CA ALA A 347 -8.73 22.85 -9.51
C ALA A 347 -8.76 24.34 -9.91
N GLN A 348 -9.43 24.68 -11.02
CA GLN A 348 -9.65 26.08 -11.43
C GLN A 348 -10.60 26.85 -10.50
N VAL A 349 -11.54 26.17 -9.84
CA VAL A 349 -12.35 26.80 -8.77
C VAL A 349 -11.49 27.13 -7.56
N MET A 350 -10.58 26.23 -7.15
CA MET A 350 -9.64 26.48 -6.05
C MET A 350 -8.65 27.61 -6.38
N ASN A 351 -8.22 27.68 -7.65
CA ASN A 351 -7.36 28.73 -8.14
C ASN A 351 -7.71 29.14 -9.57
N PRO A 352 -8.42 30.27 -9.76
CA PRO A 352 -8.76 30.78 -11.08
C PRO A 352 -7.56 31.11 -11.98
N GLY A 353 -6.36 31.27 -11.41
CA GLY A 353 -5.13 31.47 -12.18
C GLY A 353 -4.57 30.18 -12.81
N MET A 354 -5.08 29.01 -12.43
CA MET A 354 -4.55 27.73 -12.89
C MET A 354 -4.85 27.48 -14.36
N LYS A 355 -3.78 27.25 -15.14
CA LYS A 355 -3.88 26.91 -16.56
C LYS A 355 -3.77 25.41 -16.74
N VAL A 356 -4.85 24.81 -17.24
CA VAL A 356 -4.98 23.36 -17.32
C VAL A 356 -5.41 22.93 -18.72
N ARG A 357 -4.84 21.83 -19.20
CA ARG A 357 -5.29 21.09 -20.39
C ARG A 357 -5.66 19.67 -19.96
N ALA A 358 -6.95 19.36 -19.97
CA ALA A 358 -7.46 18.03 -19.65
C ALA A 358 -7.51 17.14 -20.91
N LEU A 359 -6.94 15.95 -20.81
CA LEU A 359 -6.93 14.91 -21.84
C LEU A 359 -7.59 13.62 -21.29
N GLU A 360 -8.18 12.84 -22.18
CA GLU A 360 -8.87 11.58 -21.86
C GLU A 360 -8.13 10.37 -22.47
N MET A 361 -6.80 10.39 -22.41
CA MET A 361 -5.95 9.44 -23.12
C MET A 361 -5.17 8.56 -22.14
N PHE A 362 -5.05 7.28 -22.47
CA PHE A 362 -4.06 6.40 -21.84
C PHE A 362 -2.67 6.89 -22.22
N VAL A 363 -1.71 6.80 -21.30
CA VAL A 363 -0.30 7.06 -21.61
C VAL A 363 0.38 5.73 -21.87
N GLY A 364 0.95 5.60 -23.06
CA GLY A 364 1.61 4.39 -23.51
C GLY A 364 1.92 4.43 -25.02
N PRO A 365 2.50 3.35 -25.57
CA PRO A 365 3.04 3.34 -26.94
C PRO A 365 1.99 3.70 -28.02
N LYS A 366 0.71 3.39 -27.77
CA LYS A 366 -0.39 3.65 -28.72
C LYS A 366 -0.82 5.12 -28.80
N THR A 367 -0.21 5.99 -28.00
CA THR A 367 -0.61 7.41 -27.87
C THR A 367 0.53 8.38 -28.15
N GLU A 368 1.65 7.89 -28.68
CA GLU A 368 2.82 8.69 -29.03
C GLU A 368 2.54 9.73 -30.13
N ASP A 369 1.51 9.54 -30.97
CA ASP A 369 1.08 10.58 -31.92
C ASP A 369 0.66 11.88 -31.20
N SER A 370 0.03 11.74 -30.03
CA SER A 370 -0.38 12.88 -29.18
C SER A 370 0.72 13.29 -28.20
N PHE A 371 1.40 12.32 -27.59
CA PHE A 371 2.52 12.51 -26.67
C PHE A 371 3.84 12.33 -27.40
N ASN A 372 4.03 13.13 -28.44
CA ASN A 372 5.19 13.07 -29.32
C ASN A 372 6.40 13.83 -28.74
N ASP A 373 7.52 13.80 -29.46
CA ASP A 373 8.78 14.46 -29.06
C ASP A 373 8.57 15.96 -28.72
N GLU A 374 7.75 16.69 -29.47
CA GLU A 374 7.47 18.11 -29.21
C GLU A 374 6.77 18.30 -27.86
N PHE A 375 5.77 17.45 -27.57
CA PHE A 375 5.08 17.48 -26.29
C PHE A 375 6.06 17.26 -25.14
N TRP A 376 6.82 16.16 -25.15
CA TRP A 376 7.73 15.84 -24.06
C TRP A 376 8.82 16.88 -23.89
N MET A 377 9.45 17.34 -24.98
CA MET A 377 10.50 18.35 -24.92
C MET A 377 10.02 19.67 -24.32
N SER A 378 8.74 20.01 -24.48
CA SER A 378 8.13 21.25 -23.96
C SER A 378 7.91 21.29 -22.44
N LEU A 379 8.04 20.15 -21.75
CA LEU A 379 7.77 20.01 -20.32
C LEU A 379 8.97 20.40 -19.46
N ASP A 380 8.69 20.92 -18.27
CA ASP A 380 9.67 21.15 -17.21
C ASP A 380 9.76 19.95 -16.24
N GLY A 381 8.74 19.08 -16.22
CA GLY A 381 8.71 17.88 -15.40
C GLY A 381 7.37 17.13 -15.47
N VAL A 382 7.35 15.96 -14.82
CA VAL A 382 6.25 15.00 -14.87
C VAL A 382 5.89 14.56 -13.45
N CYS A 383 4.61 14.30 -13.20
CA CYS A 383 4.11 13.78 -11.93
C CYS A 383 3.15 12.63 -12.19
N ASN A 384 3.49 11.45 -11.69
CA ASN A 384 2.66 10.26 -11.81
C ASN A 384 1.66 10.17 -10.66
N ALA A 385 0.44 9.77 -11.00
CA ALA A 385 -0.63 9.41 -10.10
C ALA A 385 -1.32 8.13 -10.63
N LEU A 386 -0.49 7.13 -10.93
CA LEU A 386 -0.83 5.88 -11.62
C LEU A 386 -1.16 4.75 -10.64
N ASP A 387 -1.82 3.70 -11.13
CA ASP A 387 -2.23 2.53 -10.35
C ASP A 387 -1.64 1.20 -10.84
N ASN A 388 -0.87 1.22 -11.93
CA ASN A 388 -0.28 0.03 -12.52
C ASN A 388 1.20 0.25 -12.89
N MET A 389 1.99 -0.83 -12.82
CA MET A 389 3.44 -0.78 -13.07
C MET A 389 3.79 -0.52 -14.53
N GLU A 390 2.99 -1.02 -15.48
CA GLU A 390 3.24 -0.85 -16.92
C GLU A 390 3.29 0.63 -17.31
N ALA A 391 2.28 1.41 -16.89
CA ALA A 391 2.24 2.85 -17.15
C ALA A 391 3.36 3.60 -16.43
N ARG A 392 3.71 3.20 -15.19
CA ARG A 392 4.82 3.82 -14.44
C ARG A 392 6.13 3.66 -15.19
N PHE A 393 6.47 2.44 -15.61
CA PHE A 393 7.69 2.15 -16.35
C PHE A 393 7.72 2.84 -17.71
N TYR A 394 6.59 2.89 -18.42
CA TYR A 394 6.53 3.63 -19.67
C TYR A 394 6.84 5.12 -19.47
N VAL A 395 6.24 5.77 -18.47
CA VAL A 395 6.48 7.20 -18.19
C VAL A 395 7.91 7.44 -17.73
N ASP A 396 8.48 6.56 -16.88
CA ASP A 396 9.88 6.60 -16.48
C ASP A 396 10.82 6.53 -17.69
N ASP A 397 10.60 5.58 -18.61
CA ASP A 397 11.38 5.45 -19.85
C ASP A 397 11.30 6.74 -20.71
N GLN A 398 10.13 7.39 -20.80
CA GLN A 398 10.00 8.67 -21.51
C GLN A 398 10.72 9.80 -20.77
N CYS A 399 10.61 9.89 -19.45
CA CYS A 399 11.31 10.89 -18.64
C CYS A 399 12.82 10.76 -18.78
N VAL A 400 13.36 9.54 -18.84
CA VAL A 400 14.77 9.28 -19.14
C VAL A 400 15.12 9.75 -20.55
N LYS A 401 14.33 9.37 -21.56
CA LYS A 401 14.55 9.73 -22.97
C LYS A 401 14.62 11.24 -23.19
N TYR A 402 13.77 12.01 -22.52
CA TYR A 402 13.65 13.47 -22.69
C TYR A 402 14.26 14.28 -21.54
N GLU A 403 15.00 13.63 -20.64
CA GLU A 403 15.70 14.24 -19.52
C GLU A 403 14.77 15.08 -18.62
N LYS A 404 13.59 14.55 -18.31
CA LYS A 404 12.57 15.23 -17.49
C LYS A 404 12.60 14.71 -16.05
N PRO A 405 12.56 15.61 -15.05
CA PRO A 405 12.28 15.22 -13.68
C PRO A 405 10.93 14.50 -13.57
N LEU A 406 10.89 13.43 -12.78
CA LEU A 406 9.69 12.65 -12.52
C LEU A 406 9.42 12.58 -11.01
N LEU A 407 8.20 12.92 -10.61
CA LEU A 407 7.69 12.68 -9.27
C LEU A 407 6.81 11.42 -9.29
N GLU A 408 7.30 10.32 -8.73
CA GLU A 408 6.57 9.05 -8.61
C GLU A 408 6.08 8.83 -7.17
N SER A 409 4.93 8.17 -7.04
CA SER A 409 4.37 7.82 -5.73
C SER A 409 3.37 6.67 -5.83
N GLY A 410 3.28 5.89 -4.76
CA GLY A 410 2.37 4.77 -4.64
C GLY A 410 1.67 4.76 -3.29
N THR A 411 0.50 4.13 -3.24
CA THR A 411 -0.23 3.86 -2.00
C THR A 411 -0.82 2.46 -2.03
N MET A 412 -0.75 1.75 -0.91
CA MET A 412 -1.37 0.45 -0.71
C MET A 412 -1.94 0.38 0.71
N GLY A 413 -3.25 0.52 0.85
CA GLY A 413 -3.88 0.66 2.16
C GLY A 413 -3.31 1.87 2.93
N PRO A 414 -2.80 1.69 4.17
CA PRO A 414 -2.16 2.76 4.94
C PRO A 414 -0.70 3.02 4.54
N ALA A 415 -0.09 2.17 3.70
CA ALA A 415 1.28 2.34 3.25
C ALA A 415 1.34 3.29 2.04
N GLY A 416 2.46 3.99 1.90
CA GLY A 416 2.76 4.80 0.73
C GLY A 416 4.26 5.05 0.58
N ASN A 417 4.66 5.38 -0.64
CA ASN A 417 6.03 5.69 -1.02
C ASN A 417 6.06 6.93 -1.93
N VAL A 418 7.21 7.62 -1.95
CA VAL A 418 7.48 8.77 -2.82
C VAL A 418 8.90 8.62 -3.36
N ASP A 419 9.04 8.66 -4.69
CA ASP A 419 10.29 8.44 -5.40
C ASP A 419 10.55 9.58 -6.40
N PRO A 420 11.30 10.62 -6.00
CA PRO A 420 11.69 11.68 -6.93
C PRO A 420 12.86 11.22 -7.81
N VAL A 421 12.67 11.22 -9.12
CA VAL A 421 13.71 10.94 -10.12
C VAL A 421 14.21 12.25 -10.73
N VAL A 422 15.50 12.52 -10.55
CA VAL A 422 16.17 13.73 -11.03
C VAL A 422 17.21 13.37 -12.08
N PRO A 423 17.09 13.88 -13.33
CA PRO A 423 18.01 13.61 -14.41
C PRO A 423 19.47 13.85 -14.00
N PHE A 424 20.34 12.91 -14.36
CA PHE A 424 21.78 12.93 -14.09
C PHE A 424 22.17 12.98 -12.60
N LYS A 425 21.25 12.67 -11.67
CA LYS A 425 21.52 12.67 -10.23
C LYS A 425 21.06 11.41 -9.51
N THR A 426 19.86 10.92 -9.80
CA THR A 426 19.28 9.72 -9.14
C THR A 426 19.25 8.54 -10.10
N GLN A 427 18.98 7.35 -9.56
CA GLN A 427 18.55 6.21 -10.36
C GLN A 427 17.14 6.46 -10.93
N THR A 428 16.78 5.70 -11.96
CA THR A 428 15.43 5.70 -12.55
C THR A 428 14.46 4.97 -11.63
N TYR A 429 13.15 5.17 -11.83
CA TYR A 429 12.17 4.43 -11.03
C TYR A 429 12.25 2.92 -11.29
N LYS A 430 12.49 2.53 -12.54
CA LYS A 430 12.64 1.13 -12.95
C LYS A 430 13.86 0.44 -12.35
N ASP A 431 14.97 1.15 -12.18
CA ASP A 431 16.20 0.59 -11.59
C ASP A 431 16.16 0.57 -10.06
N GLY A 432 15.43 1.49 -9.43
CA GLY A 432 15.33 1.63 -7.97
C GLY A 432 14.11 0.97 -7.33
N GLY A 433 13.08 0.67 -8.12
CA GLY A 433 11.83 0.10 -7.63
C GLY A 433 11.98 -1.38 -7.26
N GLN A 434 11.96 -1.69 -5.96
CA GLN A 434 11.65 -3.04 -5.46
C GLN A 434 10.15 -3.31 -5.62
N ALA A 435 9.64 -3.26 -6.86
CA ALA A 435 8.35 -3.87 -7.11
C ALA A 435 8.58 -5.38 -7.03
N ASP A 436 8.09 -6.01 -5.96
CA ASP A 436 7.91 -7.46 -5.97
C ASP A 436 7.08 -7.78 -7.22
N GLU A 437 7.72 -8.31 -8.24
CA GLU A 437 7.05 -9.05 -9.31
C GLU A 437 6.48 -10.28 -8.61
N GLY A 438 5.34 -10.10 -7.91
CA GLY A 438 4.71 -11.14 -7.11
C GLY A 438 4.70 -12.41 -7.93
N GLY A 439 5.49 -13.39 -7.48
CA GLY A 439 5.68 -14.63 -8.22
C GLY A 439 4.31 -15.22 -8.50
N GLY A 440 3.92 -15.27 -9.77
CA GLY A 440 2.60 -15.75 -10.15
C GLY A 440 2.37 -17.16 -9.58
N ILE A 441 1.14 -17.44 -9.14
CA ILE A 441 0.79 -18.74 -8.56
C ILE A 441 1.14 -19.83 -9.59
N PRO A 442 1.90 -20.89 -9.23
CA PRO A 442 2.25 -21.94 -10.16
C PRO A 442 1.00 -22.54 -10.84
N MET A 443 1.05 -22.71 -12.16
CA MET A 443 -0.10 -23.18 -12.94
C MET A 443 -0.62 -24.56 -12.47
N CYS A 444 0.25 -25.43 -11.95
CA CYS A 444 -0.14 -26.72 -11.39
C CYS A 444 -1.01 -26.58 -10.14
N THR A 445 -0.71 -25.60 -9.29
CA THR A 445 -1.47 -25.26 -8.08
C THR A 445 -2.86 -24.75 -8.45
N LEU A 446 -2.95 -23.80 -9.39
CA LEU A 446 -4.23 -23.25 -9.86
C LEU A 446 -5.12 -24.31 -10.54
N ARG A 447 -4.52 -25.24 -11.29
CA ARG A 447 -5.28 -26.20 -12.10
C ARG A 447 -5.75 -27.43 -11.33
N ASN A 448 -4.92 -27.95 -10.44
CA ASN A 448 -5.15 -29.28 -9.86
C ASN A 448 -5.13 -29.30 -8.34
N PHE A 449 -4.38 -28.41 -7.68
CA PHE A 449 -4.14 -28.49 -6.23
C PHE A 449 -4.32 -27.14 -5.50
N PRO A 450 -5.49 -26.49 -5.62
CA PRO A 450 -5.78 -25.27 -4.87
C PRO A 450 -5.93 -25.60 -3.38
N HIS A 451 -5.32 -24.80 -2.52
CA HIS A 451 -5.36 -24.97 -1.06
C HIS A 451 -5.62 -23.64 -0.33
N LEU A 452 -5.70 -22.53 -1.07
CA LEU A 452 -6.10 -21.23 -0.56
C LEU A 452 -7.31 -20.71 -1.37
N PRO A 453 -8.21 -19.93 -0.74
CA PRO A 453 -9.32 -19.26 -1.45
C PRO A 453 -8.86 -18.46 -2.68
N ASP A 454 -7.72 -17.78 -2.60
CA ASP A 454 -7.16 -16.98 -3.68
C ASP A 454 -6.85 -17.81 -4.93
N HIS A 455 -6.42 -19.06 -4.77
CA HIS A 455 -6.18 -19.96 -5.89
C HIS A 455 -7.49 -20.27 -6.62
N CYS A 456 -8.59 -20.47 -5.88
CA CYS A 456 -9.91 -20.68 -6.43
C CYS A 456 -10.45 -19.42 -7.13
N ILE A 457 -10.16 -18.23 -6.59
CA ILE A 457 -10.56 -16.94 -7.18
C ILE A 457 -9.82 -16.72 -8.51
N GLU A 458 -8.50 -16.89 -8.56
CA GLU A 458 -7.73 -16.74 -9.80
C GLU A 458 -8.12 -17.80 -10.84
N TRP A 459 -8.37 -19.04 -10.41
CA TRP A 459 -8.92 -20.06 -11.29
C TRP A 459 -10.29 -19.67 -11.86
N ALA A 460 -11.20 -19.15 -11.03
CA ALA A 460 -12.53 -18.73 -11.45
C ALA A 460 -12.48 -17.54 -12.42
N ARG A 461 -11.55 -16.61 -12.19
CA ARG A 461 -11.26 -15.50 -13.11
C ARG A 461 -10.76 -16.01 -14.46
N ASP A 462 -9.84 -16.98 -14.49
CA ASP A 462 -9.36 -17.58 -15.75
C ASP A 462 -10.49 -18.32 -16.47
N GLN A 463 -11.36 -19.03 -15.74
CA GLN A 463 -12.56 -19.63 -16.34
C GLN A 463 -13.48 -18.56 -16.95
N PHE A 464 -13.69 -17.43 -16.27
CA PHE A 464 -14.49 -16.33 -16.82
C PHE A 464 -13.88 -15.78 -18.12
N GLU A 465 -12.58 -15.48 -18.12
CA GLU A 465 -11.87 -14.98 -19.30
C GLU A 465 -11.95 -15.99 -20.45
N LEU A 466 -11.82 -17.28 -20.16
CA LEU A 466 -11.90 -18.36 -21.15
C LEU A 466 -13.28 -18.43 -21.80
N PHE A 467 -14.35 -18.53 -21.00
CA PHE A 467 -15.70 -18.78 -21.50
C PHE A 467 -16.38 -17.53 -22.08
N PHE A 468 -16.18 -16.37 -21.47
CA PHE A 468 -16.97 -15.17 -21.82
C PHE A 468 -16.19 -14.13 -22.63
N VAL A 469 -14.85 -14.21 -22.66
CA VAL A 469 -14.03 -13.21 -23.36
C VAL A 469 -13.28 -13.83 -24.54
N LYS A 470 -12.37 -14.79 -24.28
CA LYS A 470 -11.56 -15.45 -25.32
C LYS A 470 -12.45 -16.19 -26.32
N SER A 471 -13.40 -17.00 -25.84
CA SER A 471 -14.28 -17.76 -26.73
C SER A 471 -15.14 -16.86 -27.64
N VAL A 472 -15.59 -15.70 -27.14
CA VAL A 472 -16.35 -14.73 -27.93
C VAL A 472 -15.46 -14.00 -28.95
N LYS A 473 -14.22 -13.65 -28.58
CA LYS A 473 -13.23 -13.09 -29.52
C LYS A 473 -12.91 -14.07 -30.64
N GLN A 474 -12.72 -15.35 -30.32
CA GLN A 474 -12.48 -16.39 -31.33
C GLN A 474 -13.69 -16.58 -32.25
N LEU A 475 -14.91 -16.55 -31.72
CA LEU A 475 -16.13 -16.57 -32.53
C LEU A 475 -16.18 -15.38 -33.50
N LYS A 476 -15.84 -14.18 -33.03
CA LYS A 476 -15.76 -12.99 -33.89
C LYS A 476 -14.73 -13.16 -35.00
N LYS A 477 -13.52 -13.63 -34.67
CA LYS A 477 -12.44 -13.88 -35.65
C LYS A 477 -12.85 -14.92 -36.70
N PHE A 478 -13.46 -16.01 -36.25
CA PHE A 478 -14.03 -17.03 -37.14
C PHE A 478 -15.14 -16.45 -38.03
N HIS A 479 -15.99 -15.57 -37.51
CA HIS A 479 -17.04 -14.92 -38.28
C HIS A 479 -16.49 -13.95 -39.33
N GLU A 480 -15.42 -13.23 -39.02
CA GLU A 480 -14.76 -12.27 -39.93
C GLU A 480 -14.01 -12.98 -41.08
N ASP A 481 -13.23 -14.01 -40.79
CA ASP A 481 -12.54 -14.81 -41.80
C ASP A 481 -12.41 -16.30 -41.37
N PRO A 482 -13.38 -17.15 -41.76
CA PRO A 482 -13.34 -18.58 -41.43
C PRO A 482 -12.13 -19.31 -41.99
N THR A 483 -11.64 -18.93 -43.18
CA THR A 483 -10.54 -19.65 -43.85
C THR A 483 -9.21 -19.36 -43.18
N ALA A 484 -8.94 -18.08 -42.87
CA ALA A 484 -7.75 -17.70 -42.12
C ALA A 484 -7.74 -18.32 -40.71
N PHE A 485 -8.88 -18.29 -40.01
CA PHE A 485 -9.03 -18.89 -38.69
C PHE A 485 -8.70 -20.40 -38.67
N ILE A 486 -9.28 -21.16 -39.60
CA ILE A 486 -9.03 -22.62 -39.70
C ILE A 486 -7.57 -22.89 -40.04
N SER A 487 -6.97 -22.10 -40.93
CA SER A 487 -5.55 -22.23 -41.28
C SER A 487 -4.64 -21.99 -40.07
N GLU A 488 -4.93 -20.97 -39.27
CA GLU A 488 -4.16 -20.64 -38.07
C GLU A 488 -4.23 -21.76 -37.03
N ILE A 489 -5.43 -22.25 -36.72
CA ILE A 489 -5.61 -23.39 -35.80
C ILE A 489 -4.88 -24.64 -36.33
N GLY A 490 -4.96 -24.89 -37.64
CA GLY A 490 -4.28 -26.04 -38.27
C GLY A 490 -2.76 -26.00 -38.19
N THR A 491 -2.17 -24.83 -37.95
CA THR A 491 -0.71 -24.64 -37.79
C THR A 491 -0.24 -24.63 -36.34
N SER A 492 -1.15 -24.72 -35.37
CA SER A 492 -0.80 -24.70 -33.94
C SER A 492 -0.02 -25.95 -33.52
N THR A 493 1.05 -25.74 -32.74
CA THR A 493 1.84 -26.83 -32.14
C THR A 493 1.22 -27.40 -30.87
N ASP A 494 0.22 -26.73 -30.28
CA ASP A 494 -0.54 -27.22 -29.12
C ASP A 494 -1.91 -27.72 -29.56
N LEU A 495 -1.95 -29.00 -29.94
CA LEU A 495 -3.16 -29.68 -30.40
C LEU A 495 -4.23 -29.77 -29.32
N THR A 496 -3.84 -29.87 -28.05
CA THR A 496 -4.79 -29.99 -26.92
C THR A 496 -5.56 -28.68 -26.73
N GLN A 497 -4.84 -27.57 -26.73
CA GLN A 497 -5.44 -26.23 -26.65
C GLN A 497 -6.32 -25.95 -27.87
N SER A 498 -5.85 -26.31 -29.07
CA SER A 498 -6.59 -26.13 -30.32
C SER A 498 -7.90 -26.91 -30.37
N ILE A 499 -7.89 -28.17 -29.92
CA ILE A 499 -9.11 -28.99 -29.81
C ILE A 499 -10.08 -28.39 -28.80
N PHE A 500 -9.59 -27.89 -27.67
CA PHE A 500 -10.41 -27.24 -26.66
C PHE A 500 -11.10 -25.99 -27.23
N GLU A 501 -10.36 -25.13 -27.93
CA GLU A 501 -10.89 -23.92 -28.56
C GLU A 501 -11.95 -24.21 -29.62
N VAL A 502 -11.72 -25.19 -30.50
CA VAL A 502 -12.68 -25.61 -31.52
C VAL A 502 -13.95 -26.18 -30.88
N ARG A 503 -13.84 -26.98 -29.82
CA ARG A 503 -15.00 -27.51 -29.08
C ARG A 503 -15.81 -26.39 -28.41
N GLY A 504 -15.12 -25.41 -27.82
CA GLY A 504 -15.76 -24.23 -27.24
C GLY A 504 -16.54 -23.43 -28.28
N LEU A 505 -15.92 -23.19 -29.45
CA LEU A 505 -16.55 -22.51 -30.57
C LEU A 505 -17.80 -23.25 -31.08
N LEU A 506 -17.70 -24.57 -31.27
CA LEU A 506 -18.82 -25.39 -31.74
C LEU A 506 -19.99 -25.36 -30.74
N SER A 507 -19.71 -25.42 -29.44
CA SER A 507 -20.72 -25.32 -28.37
C SER A 507 -21.46 -23.97 -28.44
N LEU A 508 -20.71 -22.87 -28.59
CA LEU A 508 -21.30 -21.53 -28.72
C LEU A 508 -22.14 -21.39 -29.99
N LEU A 509 -21.66 -21.87 -31.13
CA LEU A 509 -22.41 -21.86 -32.39
C LEU A 509 -23.71 -22.67 -32.29
N THR A 510 -23.67 -23.81 -31.59
CA THR A 510 -24.84 -24.65 -31.35
C THR A 510 -25.86 -23.94 -30.46
N ALA A 511 -25.40 -23.31 -29.38
CA ALA A 511 -26.26 -22.51 -28.50
C ALA A 511 -26.86 -21.30 -29.22
N ALA A 512 -26.09 -20.66 -30.11
CA ALA A 512 -26.53 -19.51 -30.91
C ALA A 512 -27.54 -19.87 -32.02
N ALA A 513 -27.67 -21.14 -32.41
CA ALA A 513 -28.64 -21.57 -33.42
C ALA A 513 -30.11 -21.42 -32.94
N ALA A 514 -30.35 -21.51 -31.63
CA ALA A 514 -31.65 -21.28 -31.00
C ALA A 514 -31.48 -20.66 -29.60
N PRO A 515 -31.17 -19.34 -29.52
CA PRO A 515 -30.85 -18.71 -28.26
C PRO A 515 -32.10 -18.58 -27.39
N SER A 516 -32.03 -19.12 -26.18
CA SER A 516 -33.09 -19.03 -25.18
C SER A 516 -32.50 -19.11 -23.78
N VAL A 517 -33.25 -18.65 -22.77
CA VAL A 517 -32.86 -18.85 -21.36
C VAL A 517 -32.68 -20.33 -21.05
N ARG A 518 -33.45 -21.21 -21.70
CA ARG A 518 -33.32 -22.67 -21.56
C ARG A 518 -32.01 -23.19 -22.12
N SER A 519 -31.61 -22.78 -23.32
CA SER A 519 -30.33 -23.23 -23.91
C SER A 519 -29.14 -22.68 -23.13
N ALA A 520 -29.21 -21.43 -22.64
CA ALA A 520 -28.21 -20.89 -21.73
C ALA A 520 -28.15 -21.67 -20.39
N GLY A 521 -29.30 -22.02 -19.82
CA GLY A 521 -29.39 -22.84 -18.60
C GLY A 521 -28.81 -24.24 -18.79
N GLN A 522 -29.02 -24.86 -19.96
CA GLN A 522 -28.41 -26.15 -20.28
C GLN A 522 -26.89 -26.04 -20.38
N SER A 523 -26.36 -25.03 -21.09
CA SER A 523 -24.91 -24.82 -21.15
C SER A 523 -24.29 -24.57 -19.78
N ALA A 524 -24.95 -23.80 -18.91
CA ALA A 524 -24.50 -23.59 -17.54
C ALA A 524 -24.48 -24.89 -16.72
N PHE A 525 -25.52 -25.73 -16.86
CA PHE A 525 -25.58 -27.05 -16.22
C PHE A 525 -24.44 -27.96 -16.69
N ASP A 526 -24.16 -27.99 -18.00
CA ASP A 526 -23.10 -28.81 -18.58
C ASP A 526 -21.72 -28.34 -18.11
N PHE A 527 -21.46 -27.03 -18.10
CA PHE A 527 -20.21 -26.46 -17.59
C PHE A 527 -20.02 -26.73 -16.09
N PHE A 528 -21.09 -26.63 -15.29
CA PHE A 528 -21.02 -26.93 -13.87
C PHE A 528 -20.56 -28.37 -13.64
N HIS A 529 -21.15 -29.34 -14.36
CA HIS A 529 -20.76 -30.74 -14.24
C HIS A 529 -19.34 -30.98 -14.75
N LEU A 530 -18.96 -30.37 -15.87
CA LEU A 530 -17.61 -30.49 -16.39
C LEU A 530 -16.56 -30.02 -15.38
N LEU A 531 -16.76 -28.84 -14.78
CA LEU A 531 -15.76 -28.18 -13.94
C LEU A 531 -15.75 -28.70 -12.49
N PHE A 532 -16.93 -28.97 -11.91
CA PHE A 532 -17.08 -29.28 -10.49
C PHE A 532 -17.47 -30.73 -10.20
N ARG A 533 -17.61 -31.59 -11.23
CA ARG A 533 -17.80 -33.03 -11.06
C ARG A 533 -16.80 -33.82 -11.89
N ASP A 534 -16.86 -33.71 -13.20
CA ASP A 534 -16.13 -34.59 -14.12
C ASP A 534 -14.62 -34.42 -13.96
N LYS A 535 -14.11 -33.19 -13.97
CA LYS A 535 -12.68 -32.91 -13.72
C LYS A 535 -12.20 -33.37 -12.34
N ILE A 536 -13.05 -33.28 -11.31
CA ILE A 536 -12.71 -33.73 -9.95
C ILE A 536 -12.66 -35.26 -9.89
N LEU A 537 -13.60 -35.94 -10.55
CA LEU A 537 -13.59 -37.39 -10.69
C LEU A 537 -12.35 -37.88 -11.45
N ASP A 538 -11.99 -37.21 -12.56
CA ASP A 538 -10.79 -37.53 -13.32
C ASP A 538 -9.53 -37.35 -12.46
N LEU A 539 -9.45 -36.26 -11.69
CA LEU A 539 -8.31 -35.98 -10.80
C LEU A 539 -8.19 -37.02 -9.68
N THR A 540 -9.29 -37.34 -9.00
CA THR A 540 -9.31 -38.32 -7.90
C THR A 540 -9.07 -39.75 -8.40
N ALA A 541 -9.42 -40.05 -9.65
CA ALA A 541 -9.05 -41.31 -10.29
C ALA A 541 -7.55 -41.37 -10.63
N ALA A 542 -6.97 -40.26 -11.10
CA ALA A 542 -5.55 -40.15 -11.41
C ALA A 542 -4.67 -40.15 -10.13
N PHE A 543 -5.16 -39.54 -9.06
CA PHE A 543 -4.52 -39.44 -7.75
C PHE A 543 -5.46 -39.95 -6.64
N PRO A 544 -5.56 -41.27 -6.44
CA PRO A 544 -6.39 -41.83 -5.38
C PRO A 544 -5.94 -41.37 -3.99
N ALA A 545 -6.86 -41.27 -3.03
CA ALA A 545 -6.53 -40.89 -1.64
C ALA A 545 -5.51 -41.81 -0.94
N THR A 546 -5.33 -43.04 -1.45
CA THR A 546 -4.33 -44.00 -0.98
C THR A 546 -2.98 -43.86 -1.66
N ALA A 547 -2.83 -42.95 -2.63
CA ALA A 547 -1.55 -42.69 -3.28
C ALA A 547 -0.52 -42.23 -2.25
N ARG A 548 0.74 -42.59 -2.49
CA ARG A 548 1.89 -42.27 -1.64
C ARG A 548 2.96 -41.67 -2.53
N ILE A 549 3.56 -40.58 -2.09
CA ILE A 549 4.75 -40.03 -2.75
C ILE A 549 5.93 -40.87 -2.27
N ILE A 550 6.76 -41.31 -3.21
CA ILE A 550 8.02 -41.99 -2.89
C ILE A 550 9.08 -40.91 -2.92
N ASP A 551 9.71 -40.68 -1.76
CA ASP A 551 10.88 -39.82 -1.68
C ASP A 551 11.97 -40.38 -2.62
N PRO A 552 12.42 -39.61 -3.62
CA PRO A 552 13.39 -40.08 -4.60
C PRO A 552 14.78 -40.36 -4.01
N GLU A 553 15.13 -39.75 -2.88
CA GLU A 553 16.41 -39.93 -2.18
C GLU A 553 16.37 -41.08 -1.17
N THR A 554 15.33 -41.13 -0.32
CA THR A 554 15.23 -42.15 0.74
C THR A 554 14.51 -43.43 0.31
N LYS A 555 13.79 -43.38 -0.82
CA LYS A 555 12.91 -44.45 -1.33
C LYS A 555 11.84 -44.91 -0.34
N GLN A 556 11.58 -44.14 0.71
CA GLN A 556 10.47 -44.39 1.62
C GLN A 556 9.19 -43.79 1.04
N ALA A 557 8.08 -44.46 1.30
CA ALA A 557 6.76 -43.92 1.00
C ALA A 557 6.41 -42.92 2.10
N ASP A 558 6.41 -41.63 1.77
CA ASP A 558 5.92 -40.60 2.67
C ASP A 558 4.40 -40.71 2.83
N GLU A 559 3.86 -40.01 3.83
CA GLU A 559 2.42 -39.91 4.09
C GLU A 559 1.61 -39.64 2.81
N PRO A 560 0.32 -40.05 2.75
CA PRO A 560 -0.56 -39.57 1.69
C PRO A 560 -0.38 -38.07 1.57
N PRO A 561 -0.25 -37.51 0.36
CA PRO A 561 -0.19 -36.07 0.24
C PRO A 561 -1.44 -35.54 0.94
N CYS A 562 -1.28 -34.54 1.80
CA CYS A 562 -2.40 -33.82 2.41
C CYS A 562 -3.13 -33.06 1.30
N PHE A 563 -3.84 -33.80 0.46
CA PHE A 563 -4.81 -33.28 -0.47
C PHE A 563 -6.03 -32.99 0.38
N GLY A 564 -6.16 -31.74 0.84
CA GLY A 564 -7.43 -31.25 1.36
C GLY A 564 -8.47 -31.42 0.27
N VAL A 565 -9.34 -32.42 0.44
CA VAL A 565 -10.58 -32.55 -0.33
C VAL A 565 -11.69 -31.93 0.49
#